data_AF-A0A0R3WWC1-F1
#
_entry.id   AF-A0A0R3WWC1-F1
#
_cell.length_a   1.000
_cell.length_b   1.000
_cell.length_c   1.000
_cell.angle_alpha   90.00
_cell.angle_beta   90.00
_cell.angle_gamma   90.00
#
_symmetry.space_group_name_H-M   'P 1'
#
loop_
_entity.id
_entity.type
_entity.pdbx_description
1 polymer ?
#
loop_
_entity_poly.entity_id
_entity_poly.type
_entity_poly.pdbx_seq_one_letter_code
_entity_poly.pdbx_strand_id
1 'polypeptide(L)' 'MNACIFNFGHCFLPDTSGEALCGNLRLDENEECDPGGAGPHTWDPCCRRNCRLRPGAQCSPMNHACCTSGEIK' A
#
# COMPACT_ATOMS: atom_id res chain seq x y z
N MET A 1 -5.25 25.85 -18.27
CA MET A 1 -4.43 24.96 -17.42
C MET A 1 -3.83 23.91 -18.34
N ASN A 2 -2.53 23.99 -18.67
CA ASN A 2 -1.91 23.12 -19.67
C ASN A 2 -1.15 21.99 -18.99
N ALA A 3 -1.55 20.77 -19.32
CA ALA A 3 -0.87 19.54 -18.99
C ALA A 3 0.49 19.47 -19.69
N CYS A 4 1.52 19.10 -18.91
CA CYS A 4 2.73 18.42 -19.34
C CYS A 4 3.50 19.07 -20.51
N ILE A 5 4.27 20.13 -20.23
CA ILE A 5 5.39 20.52 -21.11
C ILE A 5 6.51 19.50 -20.90
N PHE A 6 6.76 18.74 -21.97
CA PHE A 6 7.81 17.76 -22.17
C PHE A 6 9.19 18.34 -21.83
N ASN A 7 9.83 17.82 -20.78
CA ASN A 7 11.28 17.90 -20.61
C ASN A 7 11.79 16.50 -20.24
N PHE A 8 12.73 15.99 -21.03
CA PHE A 8 13.36 14.69 -20.83
C PHE A 8 14.21 14.73 -19.55
N GLY A 9 13.59 14.46 -18.40
CA GLY A 9 14.24 14.47 -17.09
C GLY A 9 13.34 14.17 -15.88
N HIS A 10 12.04 13.90 -16.09
CA HIS A 10 11.06 13.77 -15.01
C HIS A 10 10.49 12.35 -14.91
N CYS A 11 11.29 11.40 -14.40
CA CYS A 11 10.76 10.12 -13.88
C CYS A 11 10.19 10.26 -12.47
N PHE A 12 10.45 11.40 -11.81
CA PHE A 12 9.88 11.73 -10.52
C PHE A 12 8.66 12.62 -10.75
N LEU A 13 7.49 12.05 -10.49
CA LEU A 13 6.28 12.83 -10.28
C LEU A 13 6.33 13.39 -8.85
N PRO A 14 5.79 14.59 -8.60
CA PRO A 14 5.58 15.04 -7.24
C PRO A 14 4.81 13.95 -6.49
N ASP A 15 5.29 13.56 -5.31
CA ASP A 15 4.49 12.80 -4.36
C ASP A 15 3.40 13.75 -3.87
N THR A 16 2.33 13.89 -4.67
CA THR A 16 1.10 14.52 -4.24
C THR A 16 0.62 13.65 -3.10
N SER A 17 0.95 14.08 -1.88
CA SER A 17 0.92 13.34 -0.61
C SER A 17 -0.50 12.99 -0.14
N GLY A 18 -1.39 12.65 -1.07
CA GLY A 18 -2.81 12.41 -0.93
C GLY A 18 -3.42 11.56 -2.06
N GLU A 19 -2.65 11.12 -3.06
CA GLU A 19 -3.09 9.99 -3.88
C GLU A 19 -2.83 8.69 -3.11
N ALA A 20 -3.85 8.23 -2.39
CA ALA A 20 -3.82 6.91 -1.75
C ALA A 20 -3.73 5.83 -2.84
N LEU A 21 -2.66 5.04 -2.82
CA LEU A 21 -2.30 4.10 -3.89
C LEU A 21 -2.14 2.69 -3.35
N CYS A 22 -3.26 1.98 -3.28
CA CYS A 22 -3.26 0.58 -2.88
C CYS A 22 -2.40 -0.30 -3.78
N GLY A 23 -1.43 -0.99 -3.19
CA GLY A 23 -0.51 -1.89 -3.87
C GLY A 23 0.90 -1.32 -4.04
N ASN A 24 1.23 -0.22 -3.37
CA ASN A 24 2.57 0.41 -3.39
C ASN A 24 3.43 0.03 -2.17
N LEU A 25 2.92 -0.82 -1.26
CA LEU A 25 3.54 -1.24 0.03
C LEU A 25 3.61 -0.16 1.12
N ARG A 26 3.18 1.07 0.82
CA ARG A 26 3.06 2.16 1.77
C ARG A 26 1.65 2.12 2.35
N LEU A 27 1.54 2.26 3.67
CA LEU A 27 0.23 2.39 4.28
C LEU A 27 -0.25 3.83 4.14
N ASP A 28 -1.23 4.04 3.26
CA ASP A 28 -1.76 5.36 2.94
C ASP A 28 -2.96 5.75 3.81
N GLU A 29 -3.34 7.03 3.79
CA GLU A 29 -4.55 7.48 4.48
C GLU A 29 -5.78 6.71 3.97
N ASN A 30 -6.56 6.16 4.90
CA ASN A 30 -7.75 5.32 4.68
C ASN A 30 -7.49 3.87 4.26
N GLU A 31 -6.24 3.43 4.22
CA GLU A 31 -5.89 2.01 4.12
C GLU A 31 -5.73 1.38 5.51
N GLU A 32 -5.98 0.08 5.60
CA GLU A 32 -5.77 -0.69 6.85
C GLU A 32 -4.54 -1.60 6.75
N CYS A 33 -4.07 -1.84 5.51
CA CYS A 33 -2.91 -2.62 5.15
C CYS A 33 -2.62 -2.40 3.65
N ASP A 34 -1.37 -2.59 3.22
CA ASP A 34 -0.99 -2.64 1.81
C ASP A 34 -0.02 -3.82 1.58
N PRO A 35 -0.44 -4.89 0.87
CA PRO A 35 0.38 -6.06 0.61
C PRO A 35 1.30 -5.91 -0.61
N GLY A 36 1.22 -4.77 -1.31
CA GLY A 36 1.89 -4.51 -2.59
C GLY A 36 1.11 -5.03 -3.80
N GLY A 37 1.62 -4.71 -4.99
CA GLY A 37 1.04 -5.12 -6.28
C GLY A 37 1.18 -6.61 -6.55
N ALA A 38 0.17 -7.21 -7.20
CA ALA A 38 0.05 -8.66 -7.37
C ALA A 38 1.34 -9.35 -7.89
N GLY A 39 2.00 -10.09 -7.01
CA GLY A 39 3.19 -10.89 -7.27
C GLY A 39 3.42 -11.96 -6.19
N PRO A 40 4.32 -12.93 -6.39
CA PRO A 40 4.54 -14.05 -5.45
C PRO A 40 4.97 -13.61 -4.04
N HIS A 41 5.56 -12.41 -3.90
CA HIS A 41 5.95 -11.82 -2.61
C HIS A 41 4.85 -10.99 -1.93
N THR A 42 3.66 -10.90 -2.52
CA THR A 42 2.52 -10.10 -2.01
C THR A 42 1.41 -10.95 -1.42
N TRP A 43 1.71 -12.22 -1.13
CA TRP A 43 0.75 -13.10 -0.47
C TRP A 43 0.64 -12.76 1.01
N ASP A 44 -0.28 -11.85 1.32
CA ASP A 44 -0.67 -11.48 2.68
C ASP A 44 -2.01 -12.15 3.04
N PRO A 45 -2.05 -13.08 4.02
CA PRO A 45 -3.28 -13.73 4.45
C PRO A 45 -4.17 -12.81 5.31
N CYS A 46 -3.69 -11.63 5.69
CA CYS A 46 -4.37 -10.64 6.52
C CYS A 46 -4.98 -9.52 5.70
N CYS A 47 -4.39 -9.19 4.54
CA CYS A 47 -4.84 -8.10 3.70
C CYS A 47 -5.61 -8.56 2.45
N ARG A 48 -6.58 -7.74 2.02
CA ARG A 48 -7.29 -7.90 0.75
C ARG A 48 -6.64 -7.02 -0.32
N ARG A 49 -6.94 -7.32 -1.59
CA ARG A 49 -6.43 -6.53 -2.74
C ARG A 49 -6.94 -5.09 -2.80
N ASN A 50 -7.88 -4.70 -1.94
CA ASN A 50 -8.40 -3.34 -1.82
C ASN A 50 -7.89 -2.62 -0.55
N CYS A 51 -6.73 -3.06 -0.01
CA CYS A 51 -6.05 -2.44 1.13
C CYS A 51 -6.91 -2.32 2.40
N ARG A 52 -7.73 -3.36 2.59
CA ARG A 52 -8.56 -3.57 3.79
C ARG A 52 -8.17 -4.88 4.45
N LEU A 53 -8.20 -4.90 5.78
CA LEU A 53 -7.97 -6.11 6.54
C LEU A 53 -9.07 -7.12 6.25
N ARG A 54 -8.70 -8.39 6.32
CA ARG A 54 -9.64 -9.49 6.30
C ARG A 54 -10.37 -9.58 7.64
N PRO A 55 -11.62 -10.06 7.67
CA PRO A 55 -12.35 -10.25 8.90
C PRO A 55 -11.53 -11.09 9.89
N GLY A 56 -11.38 -10.59 11.12
CA GLY A 56 -10.61 -11.24 12.18
C GLY A 56 -9.13 -10.89 12.24
N ALA A 57 -8.56 -10.26 11.21
CA ALA A 57 -7.20 -9.73 11.28
C ALA A 57 -7.18 -8.39 12.02
N GLN A 58 -6.24 -8.24 12.97
CA GLN A 58 -5.99 -6.99 13.70
C GLN A 58 -4.91 -6.13 13.02
N CYS A 59 -4.04 -6.78 12.24
CA CYS A 59 -2.90 -6.17 11.59
C CYS A 59 -2.49 -6.96 10.35
N SER A 60 -1.58 -6.39 9.56
CA SER A 60 -0.85 -7.09 8.50
C SER A 60 0.66 -7.09 8.80
N PRO A 61 1.38 -8.23 8.61
CA PRO A 61 2.83 -8.29 8.74
C PRO A 61 3.58 -7.46 7.70
N MET A 62 2.92 -7.03 6.62
CA MET A 62 3.55 -6.24 5.55
C MET A 62 3.81 -4.80 5.97
N ASN A 63 2.99 -4.24 6.87
CA ASN A 63 3.10 -2.84 7.29
C ASN A 63 3.33 -2.68 8.81
N HIS A 64 3.23 -3.75 9.59
CA HIS A 64 3.37 -3.70 11.06
C HIS A 64 4.38 -4.75 11.54
N ALA A 65 5.55 -4.29 12.01
CA ALA A 65 6.64 -5.16 12.44
C ALA A 65 6.27 -6.11 13.60
N CYS A 66 5.34 -5.71 14.47
CA CYS A 66 4.87 -6.53 15.60
C CYS A 66 3.71 -7.46 15.23
N CYS A 67 3.32 -7.55 13.95
CA CYS A 67 2.20 -8.38 13.53
C CYS A 67 2.69 -9.80 13.18
N THR A 68 2.09 -10.81 13.80
CA THR A 68 2.33 -12.22 13.46
C THR A 68 0.99 -12.89 13.18
N SER A 69 0.81 -13.39 11.96
CA SER A 69 -0.42 -14.11 11.54
C SER A 69 -1.73 -13.34 11.76
N GLY A 70 -1.70 -12.01 11.69
CA GLY A 70 -2.87 -11.14 11.87
C GLY A 70 -3.16 -10.74 13.33
N GLU A 71 -2.29 -11.11 14.28
CA GLU A 71 -2.35 -10.70 15.68
C GLU A 71 -1.17 -9.81 16.05
N ILE A 72 -1.42 -8.78 16.87
CA ILE A 72 -0.37 -7.93 17.43
C ILE A 72 0.34 -8.70 18.55
N LYS A 73 1.67 -8.66 18.57
CA LYS A 73 2.52 -9.19 19.65
C LYS A 73 3.19 -8.08 20.44
#